data_AF-A0A9J5YEG2-F1
#
_entry.id   AF-A0A9J5YEG2-F1
#
_cell.length_a   1.000
_cell.length_b   1.000
_cell.length_c   1.000
_cell.angle_alpha   90.00
_cell.angle_beta   90.00
_cell.angle_gamma   90.00
#
_symmetry.space_group_name_H-M   'P 1'
#
loop_
_entity.id
_entity.type
_entity.pdbx_description
1 polymer ?
#
loop_
_entity_poly.entity_id
_entity_poly.type
_entity_poly.pdbx_seq_one_letter_code
_entity_poly.pdbx_strand_id
1 'polypeptide(L)'
;MFKRENRMLKQRNNGQCIRMPVITMFFVLICVLVWVLCRETGEKSDSLSGLIKENLSSFSFSVKLDPTVEFRNGTDLIWQIPDSPKAILFLAHGCNGKAANFWDRSPKCPNCVGLPEERLIVLNALARRFAVLAVSSAGRCWSMEEERLIVKDIIEWWVVKRKVQSLPIVALGASSGGYFVSVLATDLRFSSITIMIAEGLFDRMDISKSYPPTLFVHMPKDKRRSVRIARYLTLLQGKGIDVAEVKCMEFALSPTLLSDRVPGLDLATSVKLYSLFQEKDFVDTKGFMRNDGRAIQWKAALKESEIILPDKSIANHIQEEMNLAFAYHEMTSLQSEQIFHWFETHMS
;
A
#
# COMPACT_ATOMS: atom_id res chain seq x y z
N MET A 1 -76.66 23.64 -69.58
CA MET A 1 -77.29 22.74 -68.58
C MET A 1 -76.15 22.06 -67.82
N PHE A 2 -75.91 22.18 -66.52
CA PHE A 2 -76.62 22.71 -65.35
C PHE A 2 -75.54 23.21 -64.36
N LYS A 3 -75.82 24.29 -63.63
CA LYS A 3 -74.98 24.81 -62.52
C LYS A 3 -75.12 23.94 -61.26
N ARG A 4 -74.04 23.80 -60.49
CA ARG A 4 -74.10 23.75 -59.01
C ARG A 4 -72.75 24.10 -58.37
N GLU A 5 -72.78 25.06 -57.45
CA GLU A 5 -71.71 25.37 -56.49
C GLU A 5 -71.53 24.20 -55.50
N ASN A 6 -70.32 23.94 -54.97
CA ASN A 6 -69.76 24.63 -53.79
C ASN A 6 -68.59 23.85 -53.16
N ARG A 7 -67.77 24.61 -52.41
CA ARG A 7 -66.88 24.23 -51.29
C ARG A 7 -65.45 23.69 -51.52
N MET A 8 -64.54 24.52 -50.99
CA MET A 8 -63.16 24.25 -50.59
C MET A 8 -62.97 23.01 -49.70
N LEU A 9 -61.84 22.33 -49.90
CA LEU A 9 -61.12 21.65 -48.83
C LEU A 9 -59.61 21.79 -49.06
N LYS A 10 -58.98 22.53 -48.14
CA LYS A 10 -57.54 22.79 -48.05
C LYS A 10 -56.94 21.69 -47.19
N GLN A 11 -56.12 20.83 -47.78
CA GLN A 11 -55.43 19.75 -47.07
C GLN A 11 -54.24 20.34 -46.30
N ARG A 12 -54.27 20.22 -44.97
CA ARG A 12 -53.26 20.72 -44.04
C ARG A 12 -52.37 19.54 -43.61
N ASN A 13 -51.13 19.47 -44.12
CA ASN A 13 -50.13 18.52 -43.62
C ASN A 13 -49.51 19.08 -42.34
N ASN A 14 -49.87 18.47 -41.21
CA ASN A 14 -49.30 18.72 -39.90
C ASN A 14 -48.02 17.89 -39.75
N GLY A 15 -46.86 18.53 -39.84
CA GLY A 15 -45.59 17.93 -39.44
C GLY A 15 -44.99 18.76 -38.31
N GLN A 16 -45.08 18.27 -37.07
CA GLN A 16 -44.17 18.49 -35.93
C GLN A 16 -44.83 18.10 -34.60
N CYS A 17 -44.06 17.42 -33.73
CA CYS A 17 -44.09 17.44 -32.25
C CYS A 17 -43.86 16.09 -31.55
N ILE A 18 -42.89 15.27 -31.98
CA ILE A 18 -42.48 14.08 -31.18
C ILE A 18 -40.96 14.03 -30.86
N ARG A 19 -40.12 14.87 -31.48
CA ARG A 19 -38.65 14.78 -31.28
C ARG A 19 -38.06 15.57 -30.11
N MET A 20 -38.71 16.62 -29.60
CA MET A 20 -38.14 17.46 -28.54
C MET A 20 -38.18 16.84 -27.12
N PRO A 21 -39.24 16.13 -26.68
CA PRO A 21 -39.30 15.62 -25.30
C PRO A 21 -38.28 14.51 -25.01
N VAL A 22 -37.96 13.71 -26.03
CA VAL A 22 -37.02 12.59 -25.91
C VAL A 22 -35.58 13.09 -25.77
N ILE A 23 -35.24 14.15 -26.51
CA ILE A 23 -33.89 14.75 -26.47
C ILE A 23 -33.66 15.41 -25.11
N THR A 24 -34.63 16.17 -24.57
CA THR A 24 -34.50 16.78 -23.24
C THR A 24 -34.39 15.73 -22.13
N MET A 25 -35.17 14.65 -22.19
CA MET A 25 -35.04 13.55 -21.22
C MET A 25 -33.66 12.89 -21.26
N PHE A 26 -33.08 12.71 -22.45
CA PHE A 26 -31.74 12.12 -22.61
C PHE A 26 -30.64 13.03 -22.04
N PHE A 27 -30.74 14.35 -22.27
CA PHE A 27 -29.81 15.32 -21.68
C PHE A 27 -29.88 15.37 -20.15
N VAL A 28 -31.09 15.32 -19.58
CA VAL A 28 -31.27 15.26 -18.11
C VAL A 28 -30.63 14.00 -17.55
N LEU A 29 -30.80 12.84 -18.20
CA LEU A 29 -30.21 11.57 -17.77
C LEU A 29 -28.68 11.60 -17.81
N ILE A 30 -28.09 12.20 -18.85
CA ILE A 30 -26.64 12.41 -18.95
C ILE A 30 -26.16 13.35 -17.86
N CYS A 31 -26.84 14.47 -17.62
CA CYS A 31 -26.47 15.41 -16.56
C CYS A 31 -26.53 14.77 -15.17
N VAL A 32 -27.55 13.93 -14.90
CA VAL A 32 -27.66 13.17 -13.64
C VAL A 32 -26.54 12.13 -13.53
N LEU A 33 -26.23 11.39 -14.61
CA LEU A 33 -25.12 10.44 -14.63
C LEU A 33 -23.77 11.13 -14.40
N VAL A 34 -23.52 12.24 -15.07
CA VAL A 34 -22.29 13.05 -14.87
C VAL A 34 -22.26 13.59 -13.44
N TRP A 35 -23.38 14.06 -12.90
CA TRP A 35 -23.45 14.55 -11.51
C TRP A 35 -23.17 13.43 -10.49
N VAL A 36 -23.71 12.23 -10.69
CA VAL A 36 -23.44 11.05 -9.85
C VAL A 36 -21.97 10.62 -9.95
N LEU A 37 -21.42 10.55 -11.17
CA LEU A 37 -20.01 10.19 -11.39
C LEU A 37 -19.05 11.25 -10.82
N CYS A 38 -19.38 12.53 -10.93
CA CYS A 38 -18.59 13.61 -10.34
C CYS A 38 -18.65 13.60 -8.81
N ARG A 39 -19.79 13.19 -8.21
CA ARG A 39 -19.95 13.07 -6.76
C ARG A 39 -19.11 11.91 -6.19
N GLU A 40 -19.05 10.77 -6.88
CA GLU A 40 -18.19 9.63 -6.49
C GLU A 40 -16.69 9.97 -6.54
N THR A 41 -16.27 10.92 -7.38
CA THR A 41 -14.87 11.37 -7.43
C THR A 41 -14.50 12.41 -6.38
N GLY A 42 -15.48 13.10 -5.78
CA GLY A 42 -15.25 14.19 -4.83
C GLY A 42 -15.18 13.78 -3.36
N GLU A 43 -15.79 12.66 -2.95
CA GLU A 43 -15.91 12.25 -1.54
C GLU A 43 -14.77 11.32 -1.04
N LYS A 44 -13.84 10.90 -1.90
CA LYS A 44 -12.82 9.88 -1.53
C LYS A 44 -11.64 10.39 -0.69
N SER A 45 -11.31 11.69 -0.69
CA SER A 45 -10.13 12.16 0.08
C SER A 45 -10.41 12.25 1.57
N ASP A 46 -11.59 12.72 1.97
CA ASP A 46 -11.98 12.79 3.40
C ASP A 46 -12.22 11.38 3.98
N SER A 47 -12.67 10.43 3.15
CA SER A 47 -12.91 9.06 3.58
C SER A 47 -11.63 8.30 3.94
N LEU A 48 -10.51 8.56 3.25
CA LEU A 48 -9.25 7.87 3.52
C LEU A 48 -8.62 8.34 4.84
N SER A 49 -8.65 9.65 5.12
CA SER A 49 -8.16 10.19 6.40
C SER A 49 -8.99 9.68 7.59
N GLY A 50 -10.31 9.56 7.43
CA GLY A 50 -11.20 8.97 8.44
C GLY A 50 -10.91 7.49 8.69
N LEU A 51 -10.77 6.70 7.61
CA LEU A 51 -10.44 5.26 7.67
C LEU A 51 -9.07 5.01 8.33
N ILE A 52 -8.06 5.84 8.01
CA ILE A 52 -6.73 5.77 8.61
C ILE A 52 -6.81 5.99 10.12
N LYS A 53 -7.57 7.01 10.56
CA LYS A 53 -7.69 7.36 11.98
C LYS A 53 -8.40 6.29 12.80
N GLU A 54 -9.48 5.72 12.26
CA GLU A 54 -10.21 4.62 12.91
C GLU A 54 -9.31 3.39 13.08
N ASN A 55 -8.63 2.96 12.01
CA ASN A 55 -7.71 1.83 12.07
C ASN A 55 -6.58 2.05 13.09
N LEU A 56 -5.95 3.22 13.10
CA LEU A 56 -4.86 3.51 14.02
C LEU A 56 -5.31 3.53 15.50
N SER A 57 -6.46 4.15 15.76
CA SER A 57 -7.05 4.18 17.11
C SER A 57 -7.42 2.78 17.62
N SER A 58 -7.81 1.86 16.72
CA SER A 58 -8.10 0.46 17.06
C SER A 58 -6.85 -0.31 17.49
N PHE A 59 -5.69 -0.02 16.89
CA PHE A 59 -4.41 -0.66 17.24
C PHE A 59 -3.86 -0.12 18.55
N SER A 60 -3.96 1.19 18.80
CA SER A 60 -3.35 1.83 19.97
C SER A 60 -3.86 1.29 21.32
N PHE A 61 -5.03 0.63 21.34
CA PHE A 61 -5.59 0.03 22.55
C PHE A 61 -5.39 -1.49 22.68
N SER A 62 -5.04 -2.21 21.60
CA SER A 62 -5.05 -3.69 21.60
C SER A 62 -3.69 -4.35 21.40
N VAL A 63 -2.72 -3.67 20.77
CA VAL A 63 -1.42 -4.28 20.42
C VAL A 63 -0.27 -3.36 20.81
N LYS A 64 0.68 -3.89 21.57
CA LYS A 64 1.95 -3.21 21.91
C LYS A 64 3.10 -3.84 21.14
N LEU A 65 3.93 -3.01 20.52
CA LEU A 65 5.20 -3.46 19.95
C LEU A 65 6.20 -3.77 21.09
N ASP A 66 6.59 -5.04 21.19
CA ASP A 66 7.53 -5.57 22.17
C ASP A 66 8.44 -6.60 21.49
N PRO A 67 9.41 -6.13 20.68
CA PRO A 67 10.23 -7.01 19.87
C PRO A 67 11.18 -7.85 20.70
N THR A 68 11.57 -9.00 20.15
CA THR A 68 12.83 -9.67 20.49
C THR A 68 13.81 -9.53 19.34
N VAL A 69 15.06 -9.20 19.67
CA VAL A 69 16.15 -8.99 18.72
C VAL A 69 17.19 -10.10 18.90
N GLU A 70 17.70 -10.65 17.79
CA GLU A 70 18.78 -11.63 17.78
C GLU A 70 19.62 -11.47 16.52
N PHE A 71 20.88 -11.86 16.62
CA PHE A 71 21.83 -11.83 15.52
C PHE A 71 22.20 -13.26 15.16
N ARG A 72 22.06 -13.63 13.89
CA ARG A 72 22.35 -14.98 13.40
C ARG A 72 22.81 -14.93 11.95
N ASN A 73 23.79 -15.79 11.62
CA ASN A 73 24.31 -15.95 10.26
C ASN A 73 24.70 -14.61 9.60
N GLY A 74 25.27 -13.68 10.39
CA GLY A 74 25.73 -12.39 9.89
C GLY A 74 24.66 -11.32 9.74
N THR A 75 23.41 -11.56 10.15
CA THR A 75 22.32 -10.58 10.03
C THR A 75 21.44 -10.46 11.28
N ASP A 76 20.79 -9.30 11.42
CA ASP A 76 19.80 -9.01 12.43
C ASP A 76 18.44 -9.61 12.06
N LEU A 77 17.84 -10.36 13.00
CA LEU A 77 16.45 -10.75 12.96
C LEU A 77 15.70 -10.12 14.13
N ILE A 78 14.46 -9.69 13.86
CA ILE A 78 13.56 -9.12 14.87
C ILE A 78 12.21 -9.77 14.71
N TRP A 79 11.61 -10.20 15.81
CA TRP A 79 10.32 -10.88 15.78
C TRP A 79 9.47 -10.57 17.01
N GLN A 80 8.18 -10.79 16.86
CA GLN A 80 7.21 -10.72 17.93
C GLN A 80 6.12 -11.77 17.68
N ILE A 81 5.75 -12.51 18.73
CA ILE A 81 4.74 -13.57 18.67
C ILE A 81 3.58 -13.13 19.55
N PRO A 82 2.36 -12.93 19.01
CA PRO A 82 1.18 -12.64 19.81
C PRO A 82 0.68 -13.92 20.49
N ASP A 83 -0.24 -13.78 21.45
CA ASP A 83 -0.89 -14.94 22.06
C ASP A 83 -1.71 -15.72 21.04
N SER A 84 -1.60 -17.05 21.10
CA SER A 84 -2.31 -17.98 20.19
C SER A 84 -2.16 -17.62 18.70
N PRO A 85 -0.91 -17.61 18.17
CA PRO A 85 -0.64 -17.24 16.78
C PRO A 85 -1.28 -18.25 15.81
N LYS A 86 -1.86 -17.74 14.72
CA LYS A 86 -2.53 -18.55 13.69
C LYS A 86 -1.67 -18.80 12.45
N ALA A 87 -0.66 -17.97 12.23
CA ALA A 87 0.23 -18.02 11.08
C ALA A 87 1.54 -17.29 11.39
N ILE A 88 2.55 -17.52 10.56
CA ILE A 88 3.83 -16.81 10.59
C ILE A 88 3.89 -15.88 9.39
N LEU A 89 4.20 -14.60 9.62
CA LEU A 89 4.49 -13.62 8.58
C LEU A 89 5.99 -13.34 8.54
N PHE A 90 6.63 -13.71 7.44
CA PHE A 90 7.99 -13.28 7.12
C PHE A 90 7.99 -11.93 6.38
N LEU A 91 8.82 -10.98 6.83
CA LEU A 91 8.95 -9.64 6.27
C LEU A 91 10.35 -9.41 5.67
N ALA A 92 10.38 -8.99 4.41
CA ALA A 92 11.60 -8.58 3.71
C ALA A 92 11.51 -7.11 3.26
N HIS A 93 12.40 -6.26 3.78
CA HIS A 93 12.39 -4.82 3.53
C HIS A 93 12.83 -4.44 2.10
N GLY A 94 12.50 -3.21 1.70
CA GLY A 94 13.04 -2.58 0.48
C GLY A 94 14.46 -2.05 0.65
N CYS A 95 15.06 -1.54 -0.43
CA CYS A 95 16.42 -1.02 -0.36
C CYS A 95 16.55 0.12 0.67
N ASN A 96 17.65 0.14 1.42
CA ASN A 96 17.93 1.02 2.57
C ASN A 96 17.10 0.72 3.83
N GLY A 97 16.16 -0.22 3.78
CA GLY A 97 15.47 -0.73 4.95
C GLY A 97 16.32 -1.71 5.76
N LYS A 98 15.81 -2.11 6.93
CA LYS A 98 16.32 -3.12 7.86
C LYS A 98 15.15 -3.70 8.67
N ALA A 99 15.36 -4.84 9.32
CA ALA A 99 14.39 -5.39 10.28
C ALA A 99 14.03 -4.36 11.38
N ALA A 100 15.00 -3.53 11.77
CA ALA A 100 14.85 -2.45 12.76
C ALA A 100 13.82 -1.36 12.36
N ASN A 101 13.43 -1.25 11.09
CA ASN A 101 12.40 -0.29 10.66
C ASN A 101 10.98 -0.71 11.08
N PHE A 102 10.75 -2.00 11.32
CA PHE A 102 9.42 -2.56 11.60
C PHE A 102 8.95 -2.44 13.06
N TRP A 103 9.82 -2.01 13.98
CA TRP A 103 9.46 -1.85 15.40
C TRP A 103 9.87 -0.48 15.94
N ASP A 104 9.18 -0.04 16.99
CA ASP A 104 9.55 1.14 17.77
C ASP A 104 10.89 0.98 18.46
N ARG A 105 11.61 2.10 18.59
CA ARG A 105 12.69 2.20 19.58
C ARG A 105 12.14 1.87 20.97
N SER A 106 12.78 0.93 21.63
CA SER A 106 12.41 0.50 22.98
C SER A 106 13.65 0.01 23.75
N PRO A 107 13.58 -0.21 25.07
CA PRO A 107 14.69 -0.78 25.82
C PRO A 107 15.17 -2.15 25.27
N LYS A 108 14.28 -2.94 24.68
CA LYS A 108 14.62 -4.24 24.05
C LYS A 108 15.17 -4.11 22.62
N CYS A 109 14.91 -2.98 21.96
CA CYS A 109 15.45 -2.67 20.65
C CYS A 109 15.85 -1.18 20.57
N PRO A 110 17.01 -0.79 21.13
CA PRO A 110 17.45 0.61 21.15
C PRO A 110 17.75 1.15 19.74
N ASN A 111 18.11 0.25 18.81
CA ASN A 111 18.43 0.58 17.42
C ASN A 111 17.22 0.53 16.48
N CYS A 112 16.04 0.15 16.99
CA CYS A 112 14.82 0.21 16.21
C CYS A 112 14.45 1.66 15.87
N VAL A 113 13.86 1.84 14.69
CA VAL A 113 13.48 3.15 14.15
C VAL A 113 11.97 3.30 14.13
N GLY A 114 11.27 2.31 13.58
CA GLY A 114 9.82 2.33 13.52
C GLY A 114 9.29 3.29 12.45
N LEU A 115 9.63 3.00 11.19
CA LEU A 115 9.10 3.76 10.06
C LEU A 115 7.56 3.55 9.95
N PRO A 116 6.79 4.60 9.62
CA PRO A 116 5.33 4.57 9.60
C PRO A 116 4.71 3.37 8.89
N GLU A 117 5.19 2.98 7.70
CA GLU A 117 4.54 1.91 6.95
C GLU A 117 4.92 0.53 7.47
N GLU A 118 6.21 0.30 7.71
CA GLU A 118 6.72 -0.95 8.25
C GLU A 118 6.09 -1.28 9.60
N ARG A 119 6.06 -0.31 10.52
CA ARG A 119 5.50 -0.53 11.86
C ARG A 119 4.01 -0.83 11.82
N LEU A 120 3.27 -0.18 10.92
CA LEU A 120 1.83 -0.37 10.83
C LEU A 120 1.50 -1.75 10.25
N ILE A 121 2.34 -2.26 9.35
CA ILE A 121 2.23 -3.65 8.88
C ILE A 121 2.41 -4.64 10.05
N VAL A 122 3.38 -4.41 10.94
CA VAL A 122 3.56 -5.26 12.13
C VAL A 122 2.37 -5.16 13.08
N LEU A 123 1.88 -3.96 13.36
CA LEU A 123 0.72 -3.76 14.23
C LEU A 123 -0.52 -4.48 13.69
N ASN A 124 -0.78 -4.36 12.38
CA ASN A 124 -1.88 -5.07 11.72
C ASN A 124 -1.70 -6.60 11.80
N ALA A 125 -0.48 -7.10 11.56
CA ALA A 125 -0.18 -8.53 11.63
C ALA A 125 -0.44 -9.09 13.03
N LEU A 126 0.10 -8.42 14.06
CA LEU A 126 -0.04 -8.84 15.46
C LEU A 126 -1.50 -8.79 15.93
N ALA A 127 -2.26 -7.75 15.56
CA ALA A 127 -3.69 -7.64 15.87
C ALA A 127 -4.50 -8.80 15.28
N ARG A 128 -4.07 -9.32 14.13
CA ARG A 128 -4.66 -10.47 13.45
C ARG A 128 -4.07 -11.81 13.88
N ARG A 129 -3.25 -11.82 14.94
CA ARG A 129 -2.59 -13.00 15.53
C ARG A 129 -1.58 -13.69 14.60
N PHE A 130 -0.88 -12.93 13.76
CA PHE A 130 0.28 -13.43 13.06
C PHE A 130 1.53 -13.29 13.94
N ALA A 131 2.32 -14.35 14.04
CA ALA A 131 3.68 -14.26 14.53
C ALA A 131 4.55 -13.60 13.44
N VAL A 132 5.25 -12.53 13.77
CA VAL A 132 5.98 -11.71 12.78
C VAL A 132 7.47 -11.94 12.92
N LEU A 133 8.15 -12.23 11.82
CA LEU A 133 9.61 -12.35 11.71
C LEU A 133 10.12 -11.45 10.58
N ALA A 134 10.99 -10.49 10.90
CA ALA A 134 11.72 -9.71 9.91
C ALA A 134 13.21 -10.01 9.98
N VAL A 135 13.86 -10.06 8.83
CA VAL A 135 15.31 -10.25 8.69
C VAL A 135 15.88 -9.08 7.89
N SER A 136 17.07 -8.61 8.26
CA SER A 136 17.77 -7.58 7.49
C SER A 136 18.56 -8.20 6.36
N SER A 137 18.65 -7.52 5.22
CA SER A 137 19.66 -7.85 4.22
C SER A 137 21.05 -7.49 4.74
N ALA A 138 22.08 -8.19 4.29
CA ALA A 138 23.49 -7.93 4.61
C ALA A 138 23.95 -6.56 4.10
N GLY A 139 23.37 -6.10 2.98
CA GLY A 139 23.69 -4.83 2.34
C GLY A 139 22.55 -3.82 2.35
N ARG A 140 22.60 -2.90 1.37
CA ARG A 140 21.53 -1.93 1.11
C ARG A 140 20.25 -2.60 0.60
N CYS A 141 20.40 -3.63 -0.22
CA CYS A 141 19.31 -4.36 -0.86
C CYS A 141 19.62 -5.85 -0.76
N TRP A 142 18.59 -6.69 -0.91
CA TRP A 142 18.73 -8.13 -0.95
C TRP A 142 19.51 -8.64 -2.17
N SER A 143 20.38 -9.61 -1.91
CA SER A 143 21.01 -10.53 -2.86
C SER A 143 20.10 -11.74 -3.07
N MET A 144 19.88 -12.12 -4.33
CA MET A 144 18.96 -13.21 -4.69
C MET A 144 19.61 -14.60 -4.55
N GLU A 145 20.93 -14.66 -4.43
CA GLU A 145 21.69 -15.91 -4.40
C GLU A 145 22.15 -16.24 -2.98
N GLU A 146 23.11 -15.48 -2.46
CA GLU A 146 23.78 -15.76 -1.18
C GLU A 146 22.81 -15.70 0.00
N GLU A 147 22.00 -14.64 0.08
CA GLU A 147 21.11 -14.42 1.23
C GLU A 147 19.90 -15.35 1.23
N ARG A 148 19.56 -15.93 0.07
CA ARG A 148 18.40 -16.81 -0.08
C ARG A 148 18.51 -18.06 0.79
N LEU A 149 19.67 -18.71 0.76
CA LEU A 149 19.94 -19.89 1.60
C LEU A 149 20.03 -19.51 3.08
N ILE A 150 20.70 -18.39 3.38
CA ILE A 150 20.85 -17.90 4.75
C ILE A 150 19.49 -17.62 5.40
N VAL A 151 18.59 -16.94 4.68
CA VAL A 151 17.26 -16.61 5.20
C VAL A 151 16.38 -17.84 5.31
N LYS A 152 16.44 -18.75 4.34
CA LYS A 152 15.74 -20.05 4.45
C LYS A 152 16.12 -20.75 5.74
N ASP A 153 17.42 -20.89 6.01
CA ASP A 153 17.94 -21.52 7.23
C ASP A 153 17.50 -20.78 8.50
N ILE A 154 17.46 -19.44 8.47
CA ILE A 154 16.97 -18.63 9.59
C ILE A 154 15.48 -18.90 9.85
N ILE A 155 14.64 -18.92 8.82
CA ILE A 155 13.20 -19.15 8.97
C ILE A 155 12.96 -20.56 9.54
N GLU A 156 13.55 -21.59 8.94
CA GLU A 156 13.38 -22.99 9.39
C GLU A 156 13.84 -23.17 10.84
N TRP A 157 15.02 -22.63 11.17
CA TRP A 157 15.53 -22.66 12.54
C TRP A 157 14.61 -21.91 13.52
N TRP A 158 14.12 -20.72 13.14
CA TRP A 158 13.28 -19.90 14.02
C TRP A 158 11.95 -20.60 14.29
N VAL A 159 11.35 -21.19 13.27
CA VAL A 159 10.10 -21.95 13.35
C VAL A 159 10.23 -23.13 14.33
N VAL A 160 11.35 -23.85 14.28
CA VAL A 160 11.63 -24.93 15.23
C VAL A 160 11.90 -24.41 16.64
N LYS A 161 12.77 -23.40 16.78
CA LYS A 161 13.15 -22.81 18.08
C LYS A 161 11.94 -22.26 18.83
N ARG A 162 10.99 -21.68 18.11
CA ARG A 162 9.77 -21.08 18.68
C ARG A 162 8.60 -22.06 18.82
N LYS A 163 8.79 -23.33 18.42
CA LYS A 163 7.78 -24.39 18.52
C LYS A 163 6.47 -24.05 17.77
N VAL A 164 6.60 -23.46 16.58
CA VAL A 164 5.48 -23.01 15.73
C VAL A 164 5.41 -23.74 14.39
N GLN A 165 5.98 -24.95 14.32
CA GLN A 165 6.10 -25.75 13.08
C GLN A 165 4.75 -26.10 12.43
N SER A 166 3.67 -26.11 13.21
CA SER A 166 2.32 -26.42 12.71
C SER A 166 1.63 -25.22 12.05
N LEU A 167 2.20 -24.02 12.12
CA LEU A 167 1.57 -22.82 11.57
C LEU A 167 1.93 -22.64 10.09
N PRO A 168 0.97 -22.18 9.26
CA PRO A 168 1.26 -21.76 7.89
C PRO A 168 2.21 -20.56 7.89
N ILE A 169 3.11 -20.52 6.90
CA ILE A 169 4.05 -19.41 6.70
C ILE A 169 3.59 -18.61 5.49
N VAL A 170 3.42 -17.31 5.65
CA VAL A 170 3.20 -16.34 4.57
C VAL A 170 4.37 -15.35 4.52
N ALA A 171 4.56 -14.69 3.39
CA ALA A 171 5.63 -13.71 3.23
C ALA A 171 5.15 -12.41 2.59
N LEU A 172 5.74 -11.29 3.02
CA LEU A 172 5.61 -10.00 2.37
C LEU A 172 6.99 -9.41 2.13
N GLY A 173 7.26 -9.05 0.88
CA GLY A 173 8.49 -8.38 0.48
C GLY A 173 8.20 -7.07 -0.24
N ALA A 174 8.92 -6.01 0.12
CA ALA A 174 8.80 -4.70 -0.54
C ALA A 174 10.03 -4.40 -1.42
N SER A 175 9.84 -3.91 -2.65
CA SER A 175 10.90 -3.52 -3.58
C SER A 175 11.96 -4.63 -3.75
N SER A 176 13.23 -4.43 -3.34
CA SER A 176 14.25 -5.50 -3.30
C SER A 176 13.78 -6.74 -2.55
N GLY A 177 13.08 -6.56 -1.43
CA GLY A 177 12.49 -7.65 -0.65
C GLY A 177 11.37 -8.36 -1.41
N GLY A 178 10.64 -7.66 -2.26
CA GLY A 178 9.61 -8.25 -3.13
C GLY A 178 10.20 -9.17 -4.19
N TYR A 179 11.30 -8.76 -4.83
CA TYR A 179 12.07 -9.66 -5.70
C TYR A 179 12.64 -10.84 -4.90
N PHE A 180 13.18 -10.59 -3.71
CA PHE A 180 13.75 -11.62 -2.86
C PHE A 180 12.74 -12.68 -2.44
N VAL A 181 11.58 -12.28 -1.92
CA VAL A 181 10.48 -13.19 -1.56
C VAL A 181 10.01 -13.98 -2.79
N SER A 182 9.96 -13.36 -3.97
CA SER A 182 9.56 -14.08 -5.19
C SER A 182 10.49 -15.26 -5.51
N VAL A 183 11.79 -15.11 -5.27
CA VAL A 183 12.77 -16.20 -5.48
C VAL A 183 12.80 -17.16 -4.29
N LEU A 184 12.76 -16.65 -3.06
CA LEU A 184 12.75 -17.49 -1.85
C LEU A 184 11.57 -18.49 -1.85
N ALA A 185 10.44 -18.10 -2.45
CA ALA A 185 9.27 -18.96 -2.62
C ALA A 185 9.50 -20.20 -3.50
N THR A 186 10.63 -20.30 -4.24
CA THR A 186 11.01 -21.54 -4.92
C THR A 186 11.66 -22.55 -3.99
N ASP A 187 12.23 -22.09 -2.87
CA ASP A 187 13.05 -22.91 -1.97
C ASP A 187 12.35 -23.19 -0.63
N LEU A 188 11.40 -22.34 -0.25
CA LEU A 188 10.60 -22.45 0.96
C LEU A 188 9.11 -22.39 0.60
N ARG A 189 8.32 -23.30 1.18
CA ARG A 189 6.88 -23.37 0.95
C ARG A 189 6.15 -22.32 1.78
N PHE A 190 5.62 -21.30 1.10
CA PHE A 190 4.67 -20.35 1.67
C PHE A 190 3.23 -20.76 1.33
N SER A 191 2.30 -20.45 2.22
CA SER A 191 0.86 -20.54 1.97
C SER A 191 0.40 -19.52 0.94
N SER A 192 0.93 -18.30 1.02
CA SER A 192 0.80 -17.27 0.01
C SER A 192 1.86 -16.17 0.23
N ILE A 193 2.11 -15.38 -0.80
CA ILE A 193 3.07 -14.28 -0.76
C ILE A 193 2.45 -12.96 -1.22
N THR A 194 2.95 -11.85 -0.68
CA THR A 194 2.69 -10.50 -1.16
C THR A 194 3.98 -9.88 -1.68
N ILE A 195 3.96 -9.46 -2.94
CA ILE A 195 5.06 -8.73 -3.59
C ILE A 195 4.62 -7.27 -3.69
N MET A 196 5.22 -6.42 -2.85
CA MET A 196 4.89 -5.01 -2.75
C MET A 196 5.91 -4.16 -3.51
N ILE A 197 5.42 -3.19 -4.29
CA ILE A 197 6.18 -2.23 -5.12
C ILE A 197 7.31 -2.90 -5.94
N ALA A 198 7.10 -4.14 -6.36
CA ALA A 198 8.01 -4.91 -7.17
C ALA A 198 7.21 -5.85 -8.08
N GLU A 199 7.84 -6.30 -9.16
CA GLU A 199 7.25 -7.22 -10.11
C GLU A 199 7.73 -8.68 -9.93
N GLY A 200 8.71 -8.95 -9.07
CA GLY A 200 9.30 -10.28 -8.92
C GLY A 200 10.23 -10.71 -10.07
N LEU A 201 10.82 -11.90 -9.94
CA LEU A 201 11.81 -12.45 -10.90
C LEU A 201 11.30 -13.69 -11.67
N PHE A 202 10.01 -13.70 -11.98
CA PHE A 202 9.30 -14.78 -12.67
C PHE A 202 9.86 -15.15 -14.06
N ASP A 203 10.56 -14.24 -14.74
CA ASP A 203 11.22 -14.52 -16.02
C ASP A 203 12.60 -15.17 -15.88
N ARG A 204 13.11 -15.34 -14.66
CA ARG A 204 14.44 -15.88 -14.35
C ARG A 204 14.41 -17.16 -13.52
N MET A 205 13.22 -17.69 -13.23
CA MET A 205 13.04 -18.89 -12.42
C MET A 205 12.03 -19.83 -13.05
N ASP A 206 12.20 -21.12 -12.80
CA ASP A 206 11.16 -22.09 -13.16
C ASP A 206 10.03 -22.02 -12.13
N ILE A 207 8.84 -21.68 -12.63
CA ILE A 207 7.65 -21.54 -11.81
C ILE A 207 6.87 -22.83 -11.92
N SER A 208 6.98 -23.64 -10.87
CA SER A 208 6.21 -24.87 -10.72
C SER A 208 4.72 -24.55 -10.47
N LYS A 209 3.85 -25.53 -10.68
CA LYS A 209 2.42 -25.42 -10.33
C LYS A 209 2.17 -25.30 -8.82
N SER A 210 3.19 -25.60 -8.00
CA SER A 210 3.12 -25.49 -6.54
C SER A 210 3.65 -24.15 -6.02
N TYR A 211 4.00 -23.22 -6.90
CA TYR A 211 4.40 -21.87 -6.52
C TYR A 211 3.24 -21.17 -5.78
N PRO A 212 3.51 -20.42 -4.70
CA PRO A 212 2.45 -19.91 -3.85
C PRO A 212 1.54 -18.89 -4.55
N PRO A 213 0.25 -18.84 -4.15
CA PRO A 213 -0.64 -17.73 -4.47
C PRO A 213 0.05 -16.37 -4.21
N THR A 214 -0.02 -15.48 -5.20
CA THR A 214 0.75 -14.22 -5.18
C THR A 214 -0.15 -12.99 -5.29
N LEU A 215 -0.06 -12.11 -4.31
CA LEU A 215 -0.67 -10.77 -4.38
C LEU A 215 0.38 -9.73 -4.78
N PHE A 216 0.12 -8.97 -5.83
CA PHE A 216 0.90 -7.77 -6.14
C PHE A 216 0.27 -6.54 -5.50
N VAL A 217 1.04 -5.76 -4.76
CA VAL A 217 0.60 -4.47 -4.20
C VAL A 217 1.49 -3.39 -4.81
N HIS A 218 0.95 -2.55 -5.68
CA HIS A 218 1.78 -1.60 -6.43
C HIS A 218 1.10 -0.26 -6.66
N MET A 219 1.92 0.71 -7.05
CA MET A 219 1.52 2.07 -7.32
C MET A 219 1.52 2.32 -8.83
N PRO A 220 0.35 2.58 -9.47
CA PRO A 220 0.27 2.68 -10.92
C PRO A 220 1.10 3.82 -11.56
N LYS A 221 1.52 4.84 -10.79
CA LYS A 221 2.42 5.88 -11.32
C LYS A 221 3.81 5.33 -11.68
N ASP A 222 4.26 4.25 -11.05
CA ASP A 222 5.43 3.50 -11.51
C ASP A 222 5.04 2.63 -12.72
N LYS A 223 4.94 3.30 -13.87
CA LYS A 223 4.48 2.68 -15.12
C LYS A 223 5.34 1.49 -15.53
N ARG A 224 6.66 1.56 -15.27
CA ARG A 224 7.58 0.47 -15.62
C ARG A 224 7.19 -0.80 -14.88
N ARG A 225 6.95 -0.71 -13.57
CA ARG A 225 6.57 -1.87 -12.76
C ARG A 225 5.15 -2.30 -13.04
N SER A 226 4.22 -1.36 -13.21
CA SER A 226 2.82 -1.66 -13.54
C SER A 226 2.70 -2.51 -14.81
N VAL A 227 3.45 -2.19 -15.87
CA VAL A 227 3.45 -3.00 -17.11
C VAL A 227 4.02 -4.39 -16.88
N ARG A 228 5.10 -4.53 -16.09
CA ARG A 228 5.69 -5.85 -15.79
C ARG A 228 4.76 -6.71 -14.92
N ILE A 229 4.08 -6.11 -13.94
CA ILE A 229 3.11 -6.79 -13.10
C ILE A 229 1.95 -7.32 -13.95
N ALA A 230 1.41 -6.52 -14.87
CA ALA A 230 0.35 -6.97 -15.78
C ALA A 230 0.76 -8.20 -16.61
N ARG A 231 2.02 -8.24 -17.07
CA ARG A 231 2.60 -9.42 -17.74
C ARG A 231 2.64 -10.64 -16.82
N TYR A 232 3.05 -10.47 -15.56
CA TYR A 232 3.17 -11.59 -14.62
C TYR A 232 1.85 -12.07 -14.03
N LEU A 233 0.84 -11.21 -13.92
CA LEU A 233 -0.54 -11.64 -13.65
C LEU A 233 -0.97 -12.67 -14.69
N THR A 234 -0.81 -12.34 -15.97
CA THR A 234 -1.17 -13.24 -17.08
C THR A 234 -0.36 -14.55 -17.05
N LEU A 235 0.96 -14.46 -16.78
CA LEU A 235 1.86 -15.61 -16.75
C LEU A 235 1.55 -16.57 -15.58
N LEU A 236 1.32 -16.04 -14.38
CA LEU A 236 1.00 -16.84 -13.19
C LEU A 236 -0.38 -17.48 -13.31
N GLN A 237 -1.37 -16.71 -13.76
CA GLN A 237 -2.71 -17.23 -14.03
C GLN A 237 -2.69 -18.35 -15.08
N GLY A 238 -1.92 -18.18 -16.16
CA GLY A 238 -1.73 -19.22 -17.19
C GLY A 238 -1.05 -20.50 -16.68
N LYS A 239 -0.31 -20.41 -15.57
CA LYS A 239 0.28 -21.57 -14.87
C LYS A 239 -0.66 -22.19 -13.83
N GLY A 240 -1.86 -21.62 -13.64
CA GLY A 240 -2.85 -22.08 -12.65
C GLY A 240 -2.54 -21.63 -11.22
N ILE A 241 -1.73 -20.59 -11.04
CA ILE A 241 -1.42 -19.99 -9.74
C ILE A 241 -2.45 -18.91 -9.48
N ASP A 242 -3.05 -18.90 -8.28
CA ASP A 242 -3.94 -17.82 -7.88
C ASP A 242 -3.14 -16.53 -7.71
N VAL A 243 -3.61 -15.47 -8.34
CA VAL A 243 -2.87 -14.22 -8.45
C VAL A 243 -3.82 -13.03 -8.54
N ALA A 244 -3.51 -11.98 -7.80
CA ALA A 244 -4.30 -10.75 -7.77
C ALA A 244 -3.41 -9.50 -7.70
N GLU A 245 -3.99 -8.34 -7.95
CA GLU A 245 -3.33 -7.05 -7.74
C GLU A 245 -4.17 -6.09 -6.90
N VAL A 246 -3.49 -5.28 -6.09
CA VAL A 246 -4.00 -4.10 -5.41
C VAL A 246 -3.24 -2.89 -5.92
N LYS A 247 -3.99 -1.88 -6.37
CA LYS A 247 -3.46 -0.61 -6.88
C LYS A 247 -3.56 0.47 -5.81
N CYS A 248 -2.42 0.94 -5.36
CA CYS A 248 -2.28 2.03 -4.41
C CYS A 248 -2.22 3.37 -5.16
N MET A 249 -3.26 4.17 -5.02
CA MET A 249 -3.37 5.48 -5.66
C MET A 249 -2.78 6.58 -4.80
N GLU A 250 -2.45 7.71 -5.42
CA GLU A 250 -2.08 8.92 -4.70
C GLU A 250 -3.25 9.43 -3.84
N PHE A 251 -2.91 10.18 -2.80
CA PHE A 251 -3.90 10.82 -1.94
C PHE A 251 -3.39 12.17 -1.47
N ALA A 252 -4.33 13.02 -1.08
CA ALA A 252 -4.03 14.34 -0.55
C ALA A 252 -3.43 14.23 0.86
N LEU A 253 -2.35 14.96 1.10
CA LEU A 253 -1.90 15.26 2.46
C LEU A 253 -2.97 16.14 3.14
N SER A 254 -3.19 15.89 4.43
CA SER A 254 -4.04 16.72 5.27
C SER A 254 -3.21 17.34 6.41
N PRO A 255 -3.70 18.41 7.07
CA PRO A 255 -3.01 19.00 8.21
C PRO A 255 -2.79 18.03 9.39
N THR A 256 -3.58 16.96 9.50
CA THR A 256 -3.48 15.98 10.61
C THR A 256 -2.69 14.74 10.25
N LEU A 257 -2.48 14.46 8.96
CA LEU A 257 -1.96 13.18 8.49
C LEU A 257 -0.64 12.80 9.15
N LEU A 258 0.31 13.74 9.25
CA LEU A 258 1.62 13.43 9.83
C LEU A 258 1.51 13.17 11.34
N SER A 259 0.70 13.94 12.08
CA SER A 259 0.50 13.67 13.51
C SER A 259 -0.26 12.37 13.77
N ASP A 260 -1.15 11.99 12.86
CA ASP A 260 -1.85 10.71 12.95
C ASP A 260 -0.84 9.56 12.71
N ARG A 261 0.03 9.66 11.71
CA ARG A 261 0.84 8.51 11.25
C ARG A 261 2.26 8.44 11.80
N VAL A 262 2.85 9.55 12.20
CA VAL A 262 4.25 9.65 12.65
C VAL A 262 4.32 9.69 14.17
N PRO A 263 4.80 8.61 14.84
CA PRO A 263 4.92 8.60 16.29
C PRO A 263 5.80 9.73 16.81
N GLY A 264 5.31 10.42 17.83
CA GLY A 264 6.03 11.53 18.48
C GLY A 264 5.89 12.88 17.76
N LEU A 265 5.15 12.97 16.65
CA LEU A 265 4.83 14.25 16.01
C LEU A 265 3.46 14.76 16.47
N ASP A 266 3.43 15.92 17.10
CA ASP A 266 2.18 16.52 17.56
C ASP A 266 1.39 17.20 16.43
N LEU A 267 0.09 17.40 16.66
CA LEU A 267 -0.83 18.03 15.71
C LEU A 267 -0.42 19.45 15.33
N ALA A 268 0.07 20.26 16.27
CA ALA A 268 0.44 21.65 15.99
C ALA A 268 1.64 21.71 15.05
N THR A 269 2.62 20.82 15.23
CA THR A 269 3.77 20.67 14.34
C THR A 269 3.34 20.14 12.97
N SER A 270 2.43 19.14 12.92
CA SER A 270 1.85 18.63 11.67
C SER A 270 1.17 19.73 10.84
N VAL A 271 0.33 20.57 11.48
CA VAL A 271 -0.34 21.69 10.82
C VAL A 271 0.66 22.70 10.27
N LYS A 272 1.70 23.06 11.04
CA LYS A 272 2.76 23.97 10.57
C LYS A 272 3.53 23.41 9.37
N LEU A 273 3.87 22.12 9.39
CA LEU A 273 4.54 21.45 8.28
C LEU A 273 3.67 21.45 7.02
N TYR A 274 2.38 21.15 7.16
CA TYR A 274 1.44 21.19 6.05
C TYR A 274 1.36 22.60 5.42
N SER A 275 1.27 23.65 6.24
CA SER A 275 1.29 25.04 5.75
C SER A 275 2.59 25.38 5.03
N LEU A 276 3.75 24.94 5.55
CA LEU A 276 5.04 25.12 4.87
C LEU A 276 5.05 24.41 3.50
N PHE A 277 4.49 23.21 3.41
CA PHE A 277 4.43 22.46 2.15
C PHE A 277 3.54 23.17 1.11
N GLN A 278 2.46 23.81 1.54
CA GLN A 278 1.61 24.64 0.67
C GLN A 278 2.33 25.92 0.24
N GLU A 279 2.97 26.63 1.17
CA GLU A 279 3.72 27.87 0.88
C GLU A 279 4.84 27.65 -0.15
N LYS A 280 5.54 26.51 -0.03
CA LYS A 280 6.63 26.13 -0.94
C LYS A 280 6.15 25.40 -2.20
N ASP A 281 4.83 25.28 -2.38
CA ASP A 281 4.19 24.64 -3.54
C ASP A 281 4.66 23.18 -3.74
N PHE A 282 4.98 22.47 -2.64
CA PHE A 282 5.29 21.03 -2.68
C PHE A 282 4.03 20.18 -2.82
N VAL A 283 2.92 20.68 -2.25
CA VAL A 283 1.56 20.17 -2.45
C VAL A 283 0.74 21.20 -3.22
N ASP A 284 -0.24 20.73 -3.99
CA ASP A 284 -1.18 21.61 -4.68
C ASP A 284 -2.29 22.14 -3.75
N THR A 285 -3.20 22.94 -4.29
CA THR A 285 -4.32 23.53 -3.53
C THR A 285 -5.30 22.50 -2.96
N LYS A 286 -5.25 21.26 -3.44
CA LYS A 286 -6.06 20.13 -2.97
C LYS A 286 -5.26 19.20 -2.04
N GLY A 287 -4.01 19.53 -1.72
CA GLY A 287 -3.14 18.75 -0.85
C GLY A 287 -2.39 17.61 -1.53
N PHE A 288 -2.49 17.45 -2.86
CA PHE A 288 -1.76 16.39 -3.57
C PHE A 288 -0.30 16.76 -3.77
N MET A 289 0.57 15.77 -3.58
CA MET A 289 2.00 15.92 -3.86
C MET A 289 2.25 16.23 -5.33
N ARG A 290 2.93 17.35 -5.62
CA ARG A 290 3.25 17.72 -7.01
C ARG A 290 4.37 16.88 -7.61
N ASN A 291 5.29 16.44 -6.76
CA ASN A 291 6.45 15.63 -7.12
C ASN A 291 6.68 14.55 -6.06
N ASP A 292 7.49 13.55 -6.40
CA ASP A 292 7.96 12.55 -5.44
C ASP A 292 8.64 13.26 -4.26
N GLY A 293 8.28 12.87 -3.03
CA GLY A 293 8.84 13.45 -1.81
C GLY A 293 10.37 13.43 -1.80
N ARG A 294 11.00 12.42 -2.43
CA ARG A 294 12.47 12.29 -2.52
C ARG A 294 13.10 13.33 -3.46
N ALA A 295 12.33 13.84 -4.42
CA ALA A 295 12.80 14.78 -5.44
C ALA A 295 12.69 16.24 -5.00
N ILE A 296 11.92 16.53 -3.95
CA ILE A 296 11.71 17.89 -3.44
C ILE A 296 12.66 18.22 -2.28
N GLN A 297 13.06 19.49 -2.19
CA GLN A 297 13.99 19.97 -1.17
C GLN A 297 13.28 20.42 0.12
N TRP A 298 12.28 19.68 0.58
CA TRP A 298 11.47 20.07 1.74
C TRP A 298 12.29 20.17 3.03
N LYS A 299 13.35 19.36 3.17
CA LYS A 299 14.29 19.45 4.31
C LYS A 299 15.08 20.75 4.32
N ALA A 300 15.33 21.37 3.16
CA ALA A 300 15.96 22.68 3.08
C ALA A 300 14.97 23.77 3.50
N ALA A 301 13.75 23.73 2.96
CA ALA A 301 12.67 24.62 3.38
C ALA A 301 12.37 24.54 4.89
N LEU A 302 12.42 23.34 5.48
CA LEU A 302 12.27 23.15 6.92
C LEU A 302 13.37 23.88 7.71
N LYS A 303 14.63 23.80 7.26
CA LYS A 303 15.76 24.49 7.92
C LYS A 303 15.66 26.01 7.85
N GLU A 304 15.02 26.53 6.81
CA GLU A 304 14.76 27.96 6.63
C GLU A 304 13.53 28.44 7.41
N SER A 305 12.73 27.52 7.94
CA SER A 305 11.53 27.81 8.73
C SER A 305 11.82 27.84 10.23
N GLU A 306 10.86 28.37 11.01
CA GLU A 306 10.90 28.33 12.47
C GLU A 306 10.38 27.01 13.07
N ILE A 307 10.12 25.99 12.23
CA ILE A 307 9.55 24.71 12.68
C ILE A 307 10.65 23.81 13.24
N ILE A 308 10.51 23.46 14.52
CA ILE A 308 11.44 22.56 15.22
C ILE A 308 10.79 21.17 15.32
N LEU A 309 11.48 20.16 14.78
CA LEU A 309 11.08 18.77 14.96
C LEU A 309 11.52 18.26 16.34
N PRO A 310 10.72 17.41 17.01
CA PRO A 310 11.07 16.89 18.33
C PRO A 310 12.29 15.96 18.29
N ASP A 311 12.53 15.28 17.18
CA ASP A 311 13.72 14.47 16.94
C ASP A 311 14.12 14.56 15.45
N LYS A 312 15.43 14.57 15.14
CA LYS A 312 15.92 14.65 13.75
C LYS A 312 15.54 13.42 12.91
N SER A 313 15.36 12.26 13.53
CA SER A 313 14.97 11.00 12.88
C SER A 313 13.54 11.04 12.33
N ILE A 314 12.66 11.88 12.88
CA ILE A 314 11.29 12.10 12.40
C ILE A 314 11.29 12.61 10.96
N ALA A 315 12.35 13.30 10.53
CA ALA A 315 12.44 13.76 9.15
C ALA A 315 12.38 12.61 8.13
N ASN A 316 12.83 11.40 8.47
CA ASN A 316 12.71 10.25 7.57
C ASN A 316 11.29 9.66 7.58
N HIS A 317 10.56 9.77 8.68
CA HIS A 317 9.17 9.33 8.80
C HIS A 317 8.26 10.24 7.97
N ILE A 318 8.46 11.56 8.08
CA ILE A 318 7.75 12.54 7.23
C ILE A 318 8.06 12.31 5.75
N GLN A 319 9.34 12.06 5.41
CA GLN A 319 9.75 11.78 4.04
C GLN A 319 8.98 10.60 3.44
N GLU A 320 8.85 9.51 4.19
CA GLU A 320 8.12 8.32 3.76
C GLU A 320 6.65 8.62 3.50
N GLU A 321 5.97 9.30 4.41
CA GLU A 321 4.55 9.69 4.24
C GLU A 321 4.34 10.59 3.01
N MET A 322 5.27 11.50 2.72
CA MET A 322 5.23 12.30 1.49
C MET A 322 5.45 11.47 0.22
N ASN A 323 6.35 10.48 0.25
CA ASN A 323 6.56 9.57 -0.87
C ASN A 323 5.33 8.69 -1.12
N LEU A 324 4.74 8.20 -0.03
CA LEU A 324 3.54 7.39 -0.04
C LEU A 324 2.36 8.16 -0.63
N ALA A 325 2.14 9.41 -0.20
CA ALA A 325 1.09 10.27 -0.74
C ALA A 325 1.25 10.54 -2.24
N PHE A 326 2.49 10.65 -2.74
CA PHE A 326 2.75 10.76 -4.18
C PHE A 326 2.43 9.47 -4.95
N ALA A 327 2.47 8.32 -4.28
CA ALA A 327 2.17 6.99 -4.82
C ALA A 327 2.96 6.61 -6.08
N TYR A 328 4.29 6.62 -5.99
CA TYR A 328 5.18 6.14 -7.05
C TYR A 328 5.83 4.80 -6.72
N HIS A 329 6.66 4.75 -5.67
CA HIS A 329 7.41 3.54 -5.31
C HIS A 329 7.75 3.60 -3.82
N GLU A 330 6.72 3.40 -2.98
CA GLU A 330 6.84 3.43 -1.54
C GLU A 330 6.09 2.25 -0.88
N MET A 331 6.65 1.73 0.20
CA MET A 331 6.00 0.69 1.00
C MET A 331 4.66 1.22 1.54
N THR A 332 3.69 0.35 1.81
CA THR A 332 2.41 0.82 2.33
C THR A 332 1.65 -0.18 3.19
N SER A 333 1.15 0.33 4.30
CA SER A 333 0.20 -0.25 5.24
C SER A 333 -1.25 0.08 4.91
N LEU A 334 -1.52 1.00 3.97
CA LEU A 334 -2.87 1.46 3.64
C LEU A 334 -3.77 0.35 3.10
N GLN A 335 -3.17 -0.69 2.52
CA GLN A 335 -3.87 -1.86 1.97
C GLN A 335 -3.76 -3.09 2.88
N SER A 336 -3.51 -2.89 4.18
CA SER A 336 -3.35 -4.00 5.13
C SER A 336 -4.57 -4.92 5.14
N GLU A 337 -5.79 -4.39 5.10
CA GLU A 337 -7.01 -5.21 5.04
C GLU A 337 -6.97 -6.22 3.89
N GLN A 338 -6.66 -5.77 2.67
CA GLN A 338 -6.58 -6.64 1.49
C GLN A 338 -5.41 -7.61 1.55
N ILE A 339 -4.24 -7.15 2.04
CA ILE A 339 -3.05 -7.98 2.21
C ILE A 339 -3.30 -9.12 3.19
N PHE A 340 -3.85 -8.82 4.37
CA PHE A 340 -4.09 -9.83 5.39
C PHE A 340 -5.28 -10.73 5.03
N HIS A 341 -6.30 -10.21 4.35
CA HIS A 341 -7.36 -11.04 3.79
C HIS A 341 -6.82 -12.05 2.77
N TRP A 342 -5.89 -11.63 1.90
CA TRP A 342 -5.20 -12.52 0.98
C TRP A 342 -4.43 -13.61 1.72
N PHE A 343 -3.70 -13.27 2.77
CA PHE A 343 -3.02 -14.29 3.58
C PHE A 343 -4.00 -15.27 4.21
N GLU A 344 -5.04 -14.77 4.88
CA GLU A 344 -6.03 -15.57 5.63
C GLU A 344 -6.81 -16.55 4.75
N THR A 345 -7.14 -16.14 3.53
CA THR A 345 -7.86 -16.98 2.55
C THR A 345 -7.02 -18.12 1.97
N HIS A 346 -5.70 -18.09 2.15
CA HIS A 346 -4.75 -19.06 1.60
C HIS A 346 -3.98 -19.87 2.66
N MET A 347 -4.38 -19.76 3.94
CA MET A 347 -3.73 -20.51 5.04
C MET A 347 -4.07 -22.00 5.09
N SER A 348 -5.11 -22.43 4.37
CA SER A 348 -5.70 -23.77 4.43
C SER A 348 -5.11 -24.75 3.42
#